data_AF-A0A950ID67-F1
#
_entry.id   AF-A0A950ID67-F1
#
_cell.length_a   1.000
_cell.length_b   1.000
_cell.length_c   1.000
_cell.angle_alpha   90.00
_cell.angle_beta   90.00
_cell.angle_gamma   90.00
#
_symmetry.space_group_name_H-M   'P 1'
#
loop_
_entity.id
_entity.type
_entity.pdbx_description
1 polymer ?
#
loop_
_entity_poly.entity_id
_entity_poly.type
_entity_poly.pdbx_seq_one_letter_code
_entity_poly.pdbx_strand_id
1 'polypeptide(L)'
;PGLIGSLVVGVAAAKALAFAADLPLYAVNHLHGHLFAAFLERDEPPPYPFLALLVSGGHSQLVEVASPTALRIIGRTRDDAAGEAFDKTARLLDLPFPGGPALDALARDGDPTAFAFPRHRPDPGTLDMSFSGLKTSVRYFLESDAGRNARREDVAASFQAAVVDVLIDRVARALDLADYNALVLSGGVAANSALQSAFLALGKRRTIPTFIPELRFCTDNAAMIAAAAERRATIARVDPRILVADPNLAFS
;
A
#
# COMPACT_ATOMS: atom_id res chain seq x y z
N PRO A 1 -6.85 7.46 10.29
CA PRO A 1 -7.39 6.16 10.74
C PRO A 1 -6.29 5.35 11.46
N GLY A 2 -6.67 4.31 12.21
CA GLY A 2 -5.72 3.47 12.95
C GLY A 2 -6.23 3.07 14.33
N LEU A 3 -5.37 2.43 15.12
CA LEU A 3 -5.71 2.01 16.48
C LEU A 3 -5.94 3.23 17.39
N ILE A 4 -7.14 3.35 17.94
CA ILE A 4 -7.53 4.53 18.73
C ILE A 4 -6.59 4.78 19.91
N GLY A 5 -6.13 3.74 20.59
CA GLY A 5 -5.19 3.87 21.72
C GLY A 5 -3.87 4.53 21.31
N SER A 6 -3.30 4.11 20.18
CA SER A 6 -2.07 4.71 19.64
C SER A 6 -2.30 6.13 19.11
N LEU A 7 -3.43 6.36 18.43
CA LEU A 7 -3.76 7.67 17.88
C LEU A 7 -3.94 8.74 18.97
N VAL A 8 -4.61 8.41 20.07
CA VAL A 8 -4.84 9.35 21.17
C VAL A 8 -3.51 9.82 21.78
N VAL A 9 -2.53 8.93 21.93
CA VAL A 9 -1.20 9.29 22.44
C VAL A 9 -0.52 10.31 21.50
N GLY A 10 -0.51 10.05 20.19
CA GLY A 10 0.09 10.94 19.21
C GLY A 10 -0.62 12.30 19.13
N VAL A 11 -1.96 12.31 19.10
CA VAL A 11 -2.76 13.55 19.06
C VAL A 11 -2.57 14.38 20.32
N ALA A 12 -2.56 13.75 21.51
CA ALA A 12 -2.34 14.46 22.76
C ALA A 12 -0.94 15.09 22.83
N ALA A 13 0.10 14.35 22.44
CA ALA A 13 1.47 14.86 22.38
C ALA A 13 1.61 16.03 21.40
N ALA A 14 1.05 15.89 20.18
CA ALA A 14 1.11 16.95 19.17
C ALA A 14 0.38 18.23 19.61
N LYS A 15 -0.78 18.09 20.27
CA LYS A 15 -1.52 19.22 20.86
C LYS A 15 -0.70 19.94 21.93
N ALA A 16 -0.08 19.19 22.84
CA ALA A 16 0.75 19.76 23.90
C ALA A 16 1.97 20.50 23.36
N LEU A 17 2.66 19.91 22.37
CA LEU A 17 3.82 20.53 21.71
C LEU A 17 3.45 21.80 20.95
N ALA A 18 2.38 21.75 20.15
CA ALA A 18 1.91 22.91 19.40
C ALA A 18 1.51 24.07 20.34
N PHE A 19 0.81 23.75 21.44
CA PHE A 19 0.42 24.73 22.45
C PHE A 19 1.64 25.34 23.16
N ALA A 20 2.58 24.52 23.62
CA ALA A 20 3.76 24.99 24.34
C ALA A 20 4.71 25.83 23.47
N ALA A 21 4.79 25.52 22.17
CA ALA A 21 5.66 26.21 21.22
C ALA A 21 4.98 27.40 20.51
N ASP A 22 3.69 27.67 20.77
CA ASP A 22 2.87 28.64 20.02
C ASP A 22 2.92 28.43 18.50
N LEU A 23 2.86 27.16 18.07
CA LEU A 23 2.90 26.77 16.66
C LEU A 23 1.55 26.24 16.17
N PRO A 24 1.23 26.41 14.88
CA PRO A 24 0.04 25.80 14.29
C PRO A 24 0.12 24.26 14.34
N LEU A 25 -1.04 23.62 14.49
CA LEU A 25 -1.18 22.17 14.44
C LEU A 25 -1.87 21.73 13.15
N TYR A 26 -1.38 20.65 12.57
CA TYR A 26 -1.90 20.07 11.34
C TYR A 26 -2.42 18.66 11.60
N ALA A 27 -3.68 18.41 11.28
CA ALA A 27 -4.29 17.08 11.32
C ALA A 27 -4.14 16.41 9.96
N VAL A 28 -3.54 15.22 9.95
CA VAL A 28 -3.17 14.52 8.72
C VAL A 28 -3.83 13.15 8.69
N ASN A 29 -4.48 12.82 7.57
CA ASN A 29 -4.88 11.44 7.33
C ASN A 29 -3.62 10.60 7.06
N HIS A 30 -3.42 9.57 7.87
CA HIS A 30 -2.30 8.63 7.74
C HIS A 30 -2.08 8.09 6.31
N LEU A 31 -3.17 7.83 5.56
CA LEU A 31 -3.08 7.35 4.17
C LEU A 31 -2.57 8.42 3.21
N HIS A 32 -2.91 9.70 3.44
CA HIS A 32 -2.30 10.80 2.69
C HIS A 32 -0.81 10.87 2.96
N GLY A 33 -0.38 10.55 4.19
CA GLY A 33 1.03 10.37 4.55
C GLY A 33 1.76 9.46 3.57
N HIS A 34 1.28 8.22 3.38
CA HIS A 34 1.89 7.28 2.44
C HIS A 34 1.92 7.80 0.99
N LEU A 35 0.88 8.47 0.52
CA LEU A 35 0.85 9.04 -0.83
C LEU A 35 1.92 10.13 -1.01
N PHE A 36 2.02 11.04 -0.04
CA PHE A 36 2.97 12.15 -0.11
C PHE A 36 4.39 11.78 0.32
N ALA A 37 4.63 10.56 0.82
CA ALA A 37 5.97 10.01 1.00
C ALA A 37 6.78 10.02 -0.31
N ALA A 38 6.11 9.95 -1.47
CA ALA A 38 6.76 10.02 -2.77
C ALA A 38 7.42 11.38 -3.06
N PHE A 39 7.13 12.42 -2.29
CA PHE A 39 7.69 13.76 -2.42
C PHE A 39 8.89 14.00 -1.50
N LEU A 40 9.18 13.08 -0.57
CA LEU A 40 10.31 13.21 0.35
C LEU A 40 11.64 13.01 -0.37
N GLU A 41 12.59 13.91 -0.09
CA GLU A 41 13.98 13.84 -0.55
C GLU A 41 14.11 13.61 -2.06
N ARG A 42 13.31 14.36 -2.85
CA ARG A 42 13.39 14.35 -4.32
C ARG A 42 13.50 15.74 -4.89
N ASP A 43 14.39 15.88 -5.87
CA ASP A 43 14.50 17.07 -6.71
C ASP A 43 13.32 17.18 -7.69
N GLU A 44 12.95 16.05 -8.30
CA GLU A 44 11.81 15.95 -9.23
C GLU A 44 10.65 15.18 -8.57
N PRO A 45 9.62 15.88 -8.06
CA PRO A 45 8.46 15.23 -7.46
C PRO A 45 7.51 14.66 -8.54
N PRO A 46 6.63 13.70 -8.18
CA PRO A 46 5.62 13.18 -9.11
C PRO A 46 4.73 14.31 -9.66
N PRO A 47 4.63 14.50 -10.99
CA PRO A 47 3.71 15.47 -11.58
C PRO A 47 2.25 15.03 -11.42
N TYR A 48 1.36 15.99 -11.17
CA TYR A 48 -0.09 15.76 -11.17
C TYR A 48 -0.67 15.80 -12.60
N PRO A 49 -1.80 15.12 -12.87
CA PRO A 49 -2.39 14.08 -12.04
C PRO A 49 -1.52 12.82 -12.06
N PHE A 50 -1.42 12.14 -10.92
CA PHE A 50 -0.77 10.84 -10.84
C PHE A 50 -1.71 9.77 -10.30
N LEU A 51 -1.46 8.53 -10.72
CA LEU A 51 -2.13 7.35 -10.19
C LEU A 51 -1.26 6.71 -9.12
N ALA A 52 -1.80 6.57 -7.92
CA ALA A 52 -1.11 5.91 -6.82
C ALA A 52 -1.69 4.53 -6.52
N LEU A 53 -0.81 3.54 -6.40
CA LEU A 53 -1.09 2.26 -5.77
C LEU A 53 -0.62 2.33 -4.31
N LEU A 54 -1.57 2.42 -3.36
CA LEU A 54 -1.30 2.41 -1.93
C LEU A 54 -1.56 1.01 -1.40
N VAL A 55 -0.49 0.32 -0.99
CA VAL A 55 -0.53 -1.06 -0.48
C VAL A 55 0.23 -1.18 0.84
N SER A 56 -0.53 -1.32 1.93
CA SER A 56 -0.02 -1.49 3.30
C SER A 56 -0.55 -2.80 3.91
N GLY A 57 -0.26 -3.03 5.19
CA GLY A 57 -0.83 -4.14 5.96
C GLY A 57 -2.36 -4.16 5.94
N GLY A 58 -3.00 -2.99 6.06
CA GLY A 58 -4.47 -2.87 6.16
C GLY A 58 -5.16 -2.20 4.98
N HIS A 59 -4.41 -1.77 3.96
CA HIS A 59 -4.99 -1.04 2.82
C HIS A 59 -4.43 -1.55 1.50
N SER A 60 -5.30 -1.64 0.50
CA SER A 60 -4.92 -1.86 -0.89
C SER A 60 -5.87 -1.03 -1.74
N GLN A 61 -5.39 0.09 -2.25
CA GLN A 61 -6.19 1.13 -2.90
C GLN A 61 -5.49 1.66 -4.14
N LEU A 62 -6.28 1.90 -5.18
CA LEU A 62 -5.91 2.77 -6.29
C LEU A 62 -6.51 4.14 -6.06
N VAL A 63 -5.65 5.15 -6.08
CA VAL A 63 -6.00 6.53 -5.80
C VAL A 63 -5.56 7.40 -6.97
N GLU A 64 -6.52 8.08 -7.59
CA GLU A 64 -6.24 9.21 -8.47
C GLU A 64 -5.93 10.43 -7.62
N VAL A 65 -4.80 11.07 -7.88
CA VAL A 65 -4.38 12.30 -7.20
C VAL A 65 -4.24 13.39 -8.24
N ALA A 66 -5.26 14.24 -8.33
CA ALA A 66 -5.31 15.35 -9.29
C ALA A 66 -4.59 16.61 -8.77
N SER A 67 -4.52 16.77 -7.45
CA SER A 67 -3.78 17.84 -6.78
C SER A 67 -3.50 17.44 -5.32
N PRO A 68 -2.75 18.23 -4.53
CA PRO A 68 -2.55 17.94 -3.11
C PRO A 68 -3.85 17.79 -2.29
N THR A 69 -4.96 18.32 -2.79
CA THR A 69 -6.25 18.40 -2.09
C THR A 69 -7.37 17.64 -2.79
N ALA A 70 -7.17 17.25 -4.06
CA ALA A 70 -8.13 16.48 -4.84
C ALA A 70 -7.62 15.05 -5.02
N LEU A 71 -8.07 14.16 -4.13
CA LEU A 71 -7.73 12.74 -4.13
C LEU A 71 -9.01 11.91 -4.20
N ARG A 72 -9.00 10.86 -5.01
CA ARG A 72 -10.17 10.00 -5.23
C ARG A 72 -9.75 8.54 -5.28
N ILE A 73 -10.33 7.71 -4.41
CA ILE A 73 -10.19 6.26 -4.51
C ILE A 73 -11.01 5.79 -5.71
N ILE A 74 -10.35 5.11 -6.65
CA ILE A 74 -10.99 4.57 -7.87
C ILE A 74 -11.09 3.04 -7.85
N GLY A 75 -10.40 2.38 -6.92
CA GLY A 75 -10.50 0.95 -6.65
C GLY A 75 -9.93 0.62 -5.29
N ARG A 76 -10.49 -0.39 -4.61
CA ARG A 76 -9.97 -0.84 -3.30
C ARG A 76 -10.17 -2.34 -3.12
N THR A 77 -9.45 -2.93 -2.17
CA THR A 77 -9.79 -4.29 -1.74
C THR A 77 -11.21 -4.33 -1.14
N ARG A 78 -11.95 -5.39 -1.44
CA ARG A 78 -13.27 -5.69 -0.85
C ARG A 78 -13.16 -6.57 0.39
N ASP A 79 -11.99 -7.15 0.63
CA ASP A 79 -11.73 -8.07 1.74
C ASP A 79 -10.35 -7.82 2.36
N ASP A 80 -9.48 -8.82 2.42
CA ASP A 80 -8.12 -8.70 2.95
C ASP A 80 -7.32 -7.69 2.12
N ALA A 81 -6.49 -6.88 2.78
CA ALA A 81 -5.45 -6.12 2.08
C ALA A 81 -4.32 -7.05 1.61
N ALA A 82 -3.55 -6.63 0.61
CA ALA A 82 -2.41 -7.39 0.12
C ALA A 82 -1.39 -7.69 1.23
N GLY A 83 -1.09 -6.73 2.10
CA GLY A 83 -0.16 -6.93 3.21
C GLY A 83 -0.66 -7.96 4.22
N GLU A 84 -1.95 -7.91 4.56
CA GLU A 84 -2.59 -8.92 5.40
C GLU A 84 -2.58 -10.32 4.75
N ALA A 85 -2.79 -10.41 3.43
CA ALA A 85 -2.66 -11.67 2.70
C ALA A 85 -1.23 -12.22 2.78
N PHE A 86 -0.21 -11.37 2.63
CA PHE A 86 1.20 -11.75 2.82
C PHE A 86 1.45 -12.28 4.24
N ASP A 87 1.02 -11.56 5.27
CA ASP A 87 1.24 -11.97 6.66
C ASP A 87 0.52 -13.28 7.00
N LYS A 88 -0.72 -13.46 6.53
CA LYS A 88 -1.48 -14.70 6.74
C LYS A 88 -0.84 -15.89 6.02
N THR A 89 -0.35 -15.71 4.80
CA THR A 89 0.34 -16.78 4.05
C THR A 89 1.71 -17.09 4.64
N ALA A 90 2.47 -16.09 5.06
CA ALA A 90 3.74 -16.28 5.75
C ALA A 90 3.56 -17.15 6.99
N ARG A 91 2.48 -16.93 7.76
CA ARG A 91 2.12 -17.79 8.90
C ARG A 91 1.78 -19.23 8.51
N LEU A 92 1.10 -19.46 7.37
CA LEU A 92 0.84 -20.82 6.87
C LEU A 92 2.13 -21.55 6.47
N LEU A 93 3.14 -20.78 6.08
CA LEU A 93 4.47 -21.28 5.75
C LEU A 93 5.42 -21.26 6.94
N ASP A 94 4.96 -21.10 8.19
CA ASP A 94 5.81 -21.05 9.39
C ASP A 94 6.97 -20.02 9.31
N LEU A 95 6.70 -18.84 8.74
CA LEU A 95 7.64 -17.72 8.68
C LEU A 95 7.45 -16.73 9.83
N PRO A 96 8.51 -16.00 10.24
CA PRO A 96 8.42 -15.00 11.30
C PRO A 96 7.58 -13.78 10.88
N PHE A 97 7.11 -13.03 11.89
CA PHE A 97 6.48 -11.72 11.69
C PHE A 97 7.54 -10.60 11.73
N PRO A 98 7.46 -9.55 10.88
CA PRO A 98 6.46 -9.31 9.84
C PRO A 98 6.58 -10.29 8.66
N GLY A 99 5.44 -10.81 8.21
CA GLY A 99 5.39 -11.92 7.27
C GLY A 99 5.70 -11.53 5.83
N GLY A 100 5.29 -10.33 5.40
CA GLY A 100 5.58 -9.81 4.06
C GLY A 100 7.07 -9.85 3.67
N PRO A 101 7.99 -9.24 4.44
CA PRO A 101 9.43 -9.28 4.16
C PRO A 101 10.01 -10.70 4.20
N ALA A 102 9.57 -11.54 5.15
CA ALA A 102 10.04 -12.91 5.27
C ALA A 102 9.62 -13.77 4.05
N LEU A 103 8.37 -13.61 3.59
CA LEU A 103 7.86 -14.27 2.40
C LEU A 103 8.56 -13.76 1.14
N ASP A 104 8.80 -12.45 1.02
CA ASP A 104 9.56 -11.89 -0.10
C ASP A 104 10.98 -12.44 -0.18
N ALA A 105 11.66 -12.60 0.97
CA ALA A 105 12.97 -13.22 1.00
C ALA A 105 12.93 -14.69 0.55
N LEU A 106 11.97 -15.47 1.05
CA LEU A 106 11.80 -16.88 0.69
C LEU A 106 11.44 -17.08 -0.79
N ALA A 107 10.63 -16.18 -1.36
CA ALA A 107 10.17 -16.25 -2.74
C ALA A 107 11.31 -16.08 -3.77
N ARG A 108 12.45 -15.48 -3.40
CA ARG A 108 13.59 -15.26 -4.32
C ARG A 108 14.22 -16.56 -4.82
N ASP A 109 14.14 -17.62 -4.02
CA ASP A 109 14.72 -18.94 -4.33
C ASP A 109 13.69 -19.92 -4.93
N GLY A 110 12.50 -19.41 -5.26
CA GLY A 110 11.36 -20.18 -5.76
C GLY A 110 11.02 -19.90 -7.23
N ASP A 111 10.29 -20.83 -7.83
CA ASP A 111 9.68 -20.67 -9.15
C ASP A 111 8.28 -20.03 -9.01
N PRO A 112 8.05 -18.80 -9.51
CA PRO A 112 6.75 -18.13 -9.45
C PRO A 112 5.66 -18.80 -10.32
N THR A 113 6.03 -19.78 -11.14
CA THR A 113 5.12 -20.52 -12.03
C THR A 113 4.85 -21.95 -11.58
N ALA A 114 5.47 -22.41 -10.49
CA ALA A 114 5.34 -23.79 -10.03
C ALA A 114 3.89 -24.16 -9.67
N PHE A 115 3.13 -23.21 -9.10
CA PHE A 115 1.74 -23.43 -8.68
C PHE A 115 0.79 -22.34 -9.17
N ALA A 116 -0.34 -22.77 -9.74
CA ALA A 116 -1.35 -21.88 -10.29
C ALA A 116 -2.35 -21.40 -9.23
N PHE A 117 -1.94 -20.46 -8.38
CA PHE A 117 -2.87 -19.83 -7.43
C PHE A 117 -3.84 -18.86 -8.11
N PRO A 118 -5.09 -18.74 -7.59
CA PRO A 118 -6.14 -17.95 -8.22
C PRO A 118 -5.80 -16.46 -8.24
N ARG A 119 -6.08 -15.81 -9.37
CA ARG A 119 -6.00 -14.35 -9.53
C ARG A 119 -7.41 -13.79 -9.60
N HIS A 120 -7.78 -12.93 -8.67
CA HIS A 120 -9.12 -12.36 -8.65
C HIS A 120 -9.35 -11.46 -9.86
N ARG A 121 -10.36 -11.81 -10.67
CA ARG A 121 -10.83 -10.96 -11.77
C ARG A 121 -11.86 -9.96 -11.22
N PRO A 122 -11.73 -8.67 -11.54
CA PRO A 122 -12.67 -7.68 -11.05
C PRO A 122 -14.02 -7.90 -11.74
N ASP A 123 -15.11 -7.52 -11.06
CA ASP A 123 -16.40 -7.41 -11.73
C ASP A 123 -16.31 -6.37 -12.87
N PRO A 124 -17.16 -6.48 -13.91
CA PRO A 124 -17.21 -5.48 -14.96
C PRO A 124 -17.42 -4.07 -14.40
N GLY A 125 -16.60 -3.11 -14.87
CA GLY A 125 -16.72 -1.70 -14.53
C GLY A 125 -16.11 -1.28 -13.19
N THR A 126 -15.44 -2.17 -12.45
CA THR A 126 -14.72 -1.83 -11.21
C THR A 126 -13.22 -2.08 -11.33
N LEU A 127 -12.44 -1.34 -10.54
CA LEU A 127 -11.01 -1.56 -10.30
C LEU A 127 -10.75 -2.22 -8.94
N ASP A 128 -11.80 -2.73 -8.28
CA ASP A 128 -11.69 -3.38 -6.98
C ASP A 128 -10.88 -4.67 -7.02
N MET A 129 -10.31 -5.00 -5.86
CA MET A 129 -9.43 -6.14 -5.64
C MET A 129 -10.02 -7.08 -4.59
N SER A 130 -9.52 -8.31 -4.55
CA SER A 130 -9.83 -9.30 -3.51
C SER A 130 -8.65 -10.25 -3.39
N PHE A 131 -8.28 -10.55 -2.15
CA PHE A 131 -7.15 -11.41 -1.79
C PHE A 131 -7.55 -12.53 -0.81
N SER A 132 -8.73 -12.48 -0.20
CA SER A 132 -9.18 -13.47 0.79
C SER A 132 -9.21 -14.92 0.27
N GLY A 133 -9.65 -15.12 -0.97
CA GLY A 133 -9.69 -16.45 -1.61
C GLY A 133 -8.30 -17.06 -1.84
N LEU A 134 -7.26 -16.22 -1.93
CA LEU A 134 -5.89 -16.65 -2.21
C LEU A 134 -5.30 -17.42 -1.01
N LYS A 135 -5.48 -16.89 0.20
CA LYS A 135 -5.06 -17.57 1.45
C LYS A 135 -5.71 -18.95 1.57
N THR A 136 -7.02 -19.04 1.32
CA THR A 136 -7.76 -20.29 1.40
C THR A 136 -7.24 -21.30 0.38
N SER A 137 -6.94 -20.85 -0.84
CA SER A 137 -6.32 -21.70 -1.87
C SER A 137 -4.93 -22.19 -1.47
N VAL A 138 -4.08 -21.34 -0.87
CA VAL A 138 -2.76 -21.76 -0.39
C VAL A 138 -2.88 -22.77 0.75
N ARG A 139 -3.79 -22.55 1.70
CA ARG A 139 -4.03 -23.51 2.79
C ARG A 139 -4.44 -24.88 2.24
N TYR A 140 -5.44 -24.93 1.37
CA TYR A 140 -5.89 -26.20 0.80
C TYR A 140 -4.82 -26.88 -0.05
N PHE A 141 -3.99 -26.09 -0.75
CA PHE A 141 -2.84 -26.62 -1.45
C PHE A 141 -1.87 -27.30 -0.47
N LEU A 142 -1.46 -26.62 0.62
CA LEU A 142 -0.55 -27.17 1.63
C LEU A 142 -1.10 -28.42 2.33
N GLU A 143 -2.42 -28.53 2.48
CA GLU A 143 -3.10 -29.70 3.06
C GLU A 143 -3.22 -30.89 2.08
N SER A 144 -3.08 -30.65 0.77
CA SER A 144 -3.11 -31.68 -0.27
C SER A 144 -1.81 -32.49 -0.34
N ASP A 145 -1.86 -33.66 -0.96
CA ASP A 145 -0.67 -34.53 -1.10
C ASP A 145 0.44 -33.89 -1.94
N ALA A 146 0.08 -33.05 -2.92
CA ALA A 146 1.04 -32.26 -3.69
C ALA A 146 1.72 -31.18 -2.83
N GLY A 147 0.96 -30.52 -1.94
CA GLY A 147 1.49 -29.46 -1.09
C GLY A 147 2.35 -29.96 0.06
N ARG A 148 2.08 -31.16 0.61
CA ARG A 148 2.89 -31.75 1.69
C ARG A 148 4.38 -31.89 1.35
N ASN A 149 4.69 -32.11 0.07
CA ASN A 149 6.06 -32.26 -0.43
C ASN A 149 6.51 -31.06 -1.28
N ALA A 150 5.72 -29.99 -1.35
CA ALA A 150 6.06 -28.81 -2.12
C ALA A 150 7.20 -28.04 -1.47
N ARG A 151 8.10 -27.50 -2.29
CA ARG A 151 9.12 -26.55 -1.84
C ARG A 151 8.44 -25.27 -1.37
N ARG A 152 8.77 -24.82 -0.16
CA ARG A 152 8.14 -23.62 0.44
C ARG A 152 8.46 -22.36 -0.35
N GLU A 153 9.63 -22.31 -0.95
CA GLU A 153 10.10 -21.25 -1.85
C GLU A 153 9.17 -21.11 -3.06
N ASP A 154 8.83 -22.24 -3.71
CA ASP A 154 7.95 -22.26 -4.88
C ASP A 154 6.51 -21.86 -4.51
N VAL A 155 6.03 -22.25 -3.32
CA VAL A 155 4.72 -21.81 -2.79
C VAL A 155 4.72 -20.31 -2.54
N ALA A 156 5.76 -19.78 -1.90
CA ALA A 156 5.90 -18.35 -1.62
C ALA A 156 5.99 -17.52 -2.91
N ALA A 157 6.80 -17.96 -3.87
CA ALA A 157 6.97 -17.30 -5.18
C ALA A 157 5.66 -17.31 -5.98
N SER A 158 4.98 -18.46 -6.06
CA SER A 158 3.71 -18.60 -6.77
C SER A 158 2.59 -17.75 -6.13
N PHE A 159 2.53 -17.70 -4.80
CA PHE A 159 1.59 -16.84 -4.08
C PHE A 159 1.89 -15.35 -4.32
N GLN A 160 3.16 -14.96 -4.20
CA GLN A 160 3.61 -13.58 -4.44
C GLN A 160 3.26 -13.13 -5.86
N ALA A 161 3.52 -13.97 -6.85
CA ALA A 161 3.15 -13.71 -8.24
C ALA A 161 1.65 -13.47 -8.41
N ALA A 162 0.80 -14.29 -7.77
CA ALA A 162 -0.65 -14.09 -7.84
C ALA A 162 -1.11 -12.76 -7.23
N VAL A 163 -0.54 -12.33 -6.11
CA VAL A 163 -0.84 -11.01 -5.50
C VAL A 163 -0.37 -9.87 -6.41
N VAL A 164 0.87 -9.93 -6.89
CA VAL A 164 1.48 -8.90 -7.74
C VAL A 164 0.68 -8.76 -9.05
N ASP A 165 0.30 -9.88 -9.67
CA ASP A 165 -0.47 -9.86 -10.91
C ASP A 165 -1.81 -9.14 -10.75
N VAL A 166 -2.53 -9.37 -9.64
CA VAL A 166 -3.79 -8.67 -9.36
C VAL A 166 -3.55 -7.17 -9.19
N LEU A 167 -2.53 -6.77 -8.41
CA LEU A 167 -2.22 -5.35 -8.18
C LEU A 167 -1.85 -4.64 -9.50
N ILE A 168 -0.97 -5.24 -10.29
CA ILE A 168 -0.48 -4.67 -11.55
C ILE A 168 -1.56 -4.64 -12.63
N ASP A 169 -2.42 -5.66 -12.71
CA ASP A 169 -3.59 -5.66 -13.60
C ASP A 169 -4.52 -4.48 -13.28
N ARG A 170 -4.74 -4.14 -12.01
CA ARG A 170 -5.57 -2.98 -11.65
C ARG A 170 -4.93 -1.66 -12.03
N VAL A 171 -3.62 -1.50 -11.83
CA VAL A 171 -2.91 -0.30 -12.29
C VAL A 171 -3.02 -0.20 -13.82
N ALA A 172 -2.79 -1.29 -14.55
CA ALA A 172 -2.86 -1.30 -16.00
C ALA A 172 -4.26 -0.95 -16.52
N ARG A 173 -5.33 -1.49 -15.92
CA ARG A 173 -6.72 -1.15 -16.27
C ARG A 173 -7.05 0.30 -15.98
N ALA A 174 -6.57 0.86 -14.88
CA ALA A 174 -6.77 2.26 -14.55
C ALA A 174 -6.13 3.18 -15.60
N LEU A 175 -4.95 2.81 -16.11
CA LEU A 175 -4.28 3.52 -17.21
C LEU A 175 -4.99 3.40 -18.55
N ASP A 176 -5.85 2.39 -18.75
CA ASP A 176 -6.68 2.27 -19.95
C ASP A 176 -7.95 3.15 -19.87
N LEU A 177 -8.28 3.69 -18.69
CA LEU A 177 -9.47 4.49 -18.45
C LEU A 177 -9.19 6.01 -18.39
N ALA A 178 -7.97 6.41 -18.05
CA ALA A 178 -7.58 7.81 -17.93
C ALA A 178 -6.07 7.99 -18.10
N ASP A 179 -5.66 9.19 -18.51
CA ASP A 179 -4.26 9.56 -18.63
C ASP A 179 -3.70 10.09 -17.30
N TYR A 180 -2.47 9.70 -16.99
CA TYR A 180 -1.75 10.15 -15.80
C TYR A 180 -0.32 10.54 -16.17
N ASN A 181 0.19 11.60 -15.54
CA ASN A 181 1.55 12.09 -15.77
C ASN A 181 2.60 11.29 -15.00
N ALA A 182 2.18 10.52 -13.99
CA ALA A 182 3.04 9.66 -13.19
C ALA A 182 2.29 8.50 -12.54
N LEU A 183 3.05 7.47 -12.17
CA LEU A 183 2.61 6.39 -11.28
C LEU A 183 3.36 6.47 -9.95
N VAL A 184 2.67 6.25 -8.84
CA VAL A 184 3.26 6.20 -7.50
C VAL A 184 2.95 4.86 -6.84
N LEU A 185 3.95 4.19 -6.28
CA LEU A 185 3.76 2.99 -5.44
C LEU A 185 4.14 3.32 -4.00
N SER A 186 3.23 3.10 -3.06
CA SER A 186 3.41 3.51 -1.65
C SER A 186 2.82 2.49 -0.65
N GLY A 187 3.20 2.63 0.62
CA GLY A 187 2.81 1.73 1.72
C GLY A 187 3.80 0.59 1.96
N GLY A 188 3.66 -0.13 3.07
CA GLY A 188 4.64 -1.15 3.48
C GLY A 188 4.87 -2.29 2.47
N VAL A 189 3.85 -2.65 1.69
CA VAL A 189 3.97 -3.71 0.66
C VAL A 189 4.71 -3.20 -0.58
N ALA A 190 4.87 -1.88 -0.74
CA ALA A 190 5.74 -1.31 -1.78
C ALA A 190 7.20 -1.75 -1.63
N ALA A 191 7.63 -2.22 -0.45
CA ALA A 191 8.96 -2.78 -0.24
C ALA A 191 9.16 -4.18 -0.88
N ASN A 192 8.09 -4.83 -1.35
CA ASN A 192 8.15 -6.15 -1.97
C ASN A 192 8.91 -6.11 -3.31
N SER A 193 9.94 -6.95 -3.44
CA SER A 193 10.87 -6.90 -4.57
C SER A 193 10.22 -7.22 -5.92
N ALA A 194 9.31 -8.20 -5.98
CA ALA A 194 8.59 -8.56 -7.19
C ALA A 194 7.57 -7.47 -7.58
N LEU A 195 6.86 -6.88 -6.62
CA LEU A 195 5.92 -5.79 -6.88
C LEU A 195 6.64 -4.57 -7.45
N GLN A 196 7.76 -4.15 -6.87
CA GLN A 196 8.55 -3.03 -7.40
C GLN A 196 8.99 -3.31 -8.83
N SER A 197 9.56 -4.49 -9.07
CA SER A 197 10.04 -4.88 -10.39
C SER A 197 8.92 -4.85 -11.43
N ALA A 198 7.75 -5.40 -11.10
CA ALA A 198 6.60 -5.42 -11.99
C ALA A 198 6.00 -4.02 -12.22
N PHE A 199 5.96 -3.17 -11.20
CA PHE A 199 5.47 -1.79 -11.27
C PHE A 199 6.36 -0.90 -12.14
N LEU A 200 7.69 -0.96 -11.92
CA LEU A 200 8.68 -0.26 -12.75
C LEU A 200 8.62 -0.74 -14.20
N ALA A 201 8.47 -2.06 -14.41
CA ALA A 201 8.33 -2.62 -15.75
C ALA A 201 7.04 -2.14 -16.44
N LEU A 202 5.92 -2.02 -15.72
CA LEU A 202 4.67 -1.46 -16.26
C LEU A 202 4.85 -0.01 -16.68
N GLY A 203 5.42 0.84 -15.82
CA GLY A 203 5.68 2.23 -16.13
C GLY A 203 6.59 2.41 -17.35
N LYS A 204 7.68 1.63 -17.43
CA LYS A 204 8.55 1.61 -18.60
C LYS A 204 7.81 1.22 -19.88
N ARG A 205 6.97 0.18 -19.85
CA ARG A 205 6.17 -0.24 -21.01
C ARG A 205 5.15 0.82 -21.44
N ARG A 206 4.58 1.57 -20.49
CA ARG A 206 3.60 2.63 -20.75
C ARG A 206 4.25 4.00 -21.00
N THR A 207 5.57 4.11 -20.86
CA THR A 207 6.32 5.38 -20.94
C THR A 207 5.83 6.42 -19.93
N ILE A 208 5.42 5.97 -18.74
CA ILE A 208 4.96 6.83 -17.65
C ILE A 208 6.03 6.82 -16.54
N PRO A 209 6.51 8.00 -16.09
CA PRO A 209 7.40 8.11 -14.93
C PRO A 209 6.82 7.43 -13.70
N THR A 210 7.64 6.65 -13.00
CA THR A 210 7.23 5.88 -11.82
C THR A 210 8.04 6.25 -10.60
N PHE A 211 7.35 6.44 -9.48
CA PHE A 211 7.92 6.91 -8.24
C PHE A 211 7.63 5.91 -7.12
N ILE A 212 8.69 5.42 -6.49
CA ILE A 212 8.63 4.55 -5.32
C ILE A 212 9.47 5.25 -4.25
N PRO A 213 8.89 5.68 -3.10
CA PRO A 213 9.67 6.27 -2.00
C PRO A 213 10.86 5.39 -1.63
N GLU A 214 11.91 5.99 -1.08
CA GLU A 214 12.96 5.19 -0.46
C GLU A 214 12.37 4.22 0.57
N LEU A 215 12.97 3.05 0.75
CA LEU A 215 12.42 2.00 1.62
C LEU A 215 12.13 2.50 3.04
N ARG A 216 12.96 3.41 3.58
CA ARG A 216 12.74 4.03 4.90
C ARG A 216 11.45 4.87 5.00
N PHE A 217 10.88 5.26 3.87
CA PHE A 217 9.65 6.05 3.76
C PHE A 217 8.42 5.23 3.33
N CYS A 218 8.59 3.98 2.91
CA CYS A 218 7.47 3.10 2.51
C CYS A 218 6.64 2.63 3.71
N THR A 219 7.30 2.31 4.82
CA THR A 219 6.65 1.94 6.10
C THR A 219 6.28 3.17 6.92
N ASP A 220 5.43 2.99 7.94
CA ASP A 220 4.99 4.07 8.82
C ASP A 220 6.16 4.86 9.43
N ASN A 221 6.17 6.17 9.19
CA ASN A 221 7.18 7.08 9.71
C ASN A 221 6.59 8.49 9.86
N ALA A 222 7.23 9.35 10.68
CA ALA A 222 6.75 10.72 10.91
C ALA A 222 7.02 11.66 9.72
N ALA A 223 8.05 11.38 8.90
CA ALA A 223 8.40 12.24 7.76
C ALA A 223 7.28 12.26 6.70
N MET A 224 6.61 11.14 6.47
CA MET A 224 5.47 11.08 5.53
C MET A 224 4.28 11.91 6.03
N ILE A 225 4.08 11.98 7.34
CA ILE A 225 3.04 12.81 7.95
C ILE A 225 3.38 14.30 7.77
N ALA A 226 4.64 14.67 7.97
CA ALA A 226 5.12 16.02 7.72
C ALA A 226 5.00 16.42 6.23
N ALA A 227 5.36 15.53 5.30
CA ALA A 227 5.20 15.76 3.87
C ALA A 227 3.73 15.97 3.49
N ALA A 228 2.82 15.16 4.02
CA ALA A 228 1.39 15.35 3.77
C ALA A 228 0.85 16.66 4.36
N ALA A 229 1.30 17.05 5.56
CA ALA A 229 0.95 18.35 6.15
C ALA A 229 1.45 19.52 5.29
N GLU A 230 2.71 19.47 4.83
CA GLU A 230 3.30 20.47 3.95
C GLU A 230 2.51 20.61 2.66
N ARG A 231 2.23 19.50 1.97
CA ARG A 231 1.54 19.51 0.67
C ARG A 231 0.09 19.95 0.75
N ARG A 232 -0.61 19.58 1.82
CA ARG A 232 -2.01 20.01 2.05
C ARG A 232 -2.11 21.41 2.65
N ALA A 233 -1.02 21.94 3.18
CA ALA A 233 -0.88 23.29 3.72
C ALA A 233 -2.06 23.67 4.64
N THR A 234 -2.67 24.84 4.42
CA THR A 234 -3.70 25.42 5.28
C THR A 234 -4.93 24.54 5.47
N ILE A 235 -5.23 23.63 4.53
CA ILE A 235 -6.38 22.72 4.63
C ILE A 235 -6.19 21.69 5.74
N ALA A 236 -4.95 21.32 6.06
CA ALA A 236 -4.66 20.42 7.17
C ALA A 236 -4.58 21.14 8.52
N ARG A 237 -4.57 22.49 8.55
CA ARG A 237 -4.47 23.24 9.81
C ARG A 237 -5.76 23.12 10.61
N VAL A 238 -5.64 22.85 11.91
CA VAL A 238 -6.78 22.66 12.81
C VAL A 238 -6.60 23.46 14.10
N ASP A 239 -7.71 23.77 14.77
CA ASP A 239 -7.66 24.23 16.15
C ASP A 239 -7.36 23.03 17.07
N PRO A 240 -6.24 23.05 17.82
CA PRO A 240 -5.87 21.96 18.72
C PRO A 240 -6.98 21.61 19.72
N ARG A 241 -7.81 22.57 20.15
CA ARG A 241 -8.83 22.36 21.18
C ARG A 241 -9.94 21.41 20.73
N ILE A 242 -10.27 21.42 19.44
CA ILE A 242 -11.33 20.60 18.86
C ILE A 242 -10.83 19.35 18.13
N LEU A 243 -9.50 19.22 17.92
CA LEU A 243 -8.93 18.04 17.28
C LEU A 243 -9.14 16.79 18.15
N VAL A 244 -9.77 15.77 17.55
CA VAL A 244 -10.01 14.45 18.12
C VAL A 244 -9.42 13.38 17.21
N ALA A 245 -8.90 12.30 17.80
CA ALA A 245 -8.45 11.13 17.06
C ALA A 245 -9.66 10.38 16.48
N ASP A 246 -9.64 10.14 15.16
CA ASP A 246 -10.65 9.33 14.49
C ASP A 246 -10.03 8.03 13.95
N PRO A 247 -10.39 6.87 14.53
CA PRO A 247 -9.84 5.58 14.11
C PRO A 247 -10.34 5.18 12.71
N ASN A 248 -11.49 5.70 12.29
CA ASN A 248 -12.16 5.40 11.03
C ASN A 248 -12.13 6.58 10.06
N LEU A 249 -11.21 7.54 10.27
CA LEU A 249 -11.11 8.76 9.47
C LEU A 249 -11.17 8.43 7.97
N ALA A 250 -12.20 8.93 7.32
CA ALA A 250 -12.43 8.73 5.90
C ALA A 250 -11.25 9.26 5.07
N PHE A 251 -11.00 8.61 3.93
CA PHE A 251 -9.92 9.01 3.03
C PHE A 251 -10.20 10.37 2.35
N SER A 252 -11.46 10.67 2.08
CA SER A 252 -11.96 11.90 1.44
C SER A 252 -12.17 13.02 2.45
#